data_AF-A0A085FJ10-F1
#
_entry.id   AF-A0A085FJ10-F1
#
_cell.length_a   1.000
_cell.length_b   1.000
_cell.length_c   1.000
_cell.angle_alpha   90.00
_cell.angle_beta   90.00
_cell.angle_gamma   90.00
#
_symmetry.space_group_name_H-M   'P 1'
#
loop_
_entity.id
_entity.type
_entity.pdbx_description
1 polymer ?
#
loop_
_entity_poly.entity_id
_entity_poly.type
_entity_poly.pdbx_seq_one_letter_code
_entity_poly.pdbx_strand_id
1 'polypeptide(L)'
;MNMYILKQREPLLALMVVALVLLVGLRAPVFVSAGSLANLLTDSTLLVMLALTQMLVIVTRGIDLSVASTLALAGMVAAMLASANPGLPLVLVMLAATATGLVAGLLNGWLIGYLQLPPIVVTLGSMSVYRGLVFVISGGTWVSAHQMPAGFVAFPLQRLFGLPHLVWIALATVLLMVFVARYTRFGRDLYAIGNAPHCAAYIGIPTAKRLFWTYGLSGMVAGLCGYLWVARYAVAYTEIAYGFELTVIAACVIGGVSIAGGVGSVLGAMLGALFLSVIGNALPVLQVSPFWQSALTGAVILVAVLMNARGNRNRSRQILPLHKLDNLRSAA
;
A
#
# COMPACT_ATOMS: atom_id res chain seq x y z
N MET A 1 23.94 22.75 10.60
CA MET A 1 23.00 21.66 10.29
C MET A 1 22.15 22.08 9.08
N ASN A 2 22.28 21.43 7.93
CA ASN A 2 21.83 22.01 6.64
C ASN A 2 20.31 22.16 6.49
N MET A 3 19.83 23.40 6.34
CA MET A 3 18.42 23.73 6.05
C MET A 3 17.88 23.13 4.74
N TYR A 4 18.74 22.65 3.84
CA TYR A 4 18.33 21.90 2.65
C TYR A 4 17.72 20.53 2.99
N ILE A 5 18.15 19.87 4.07
CA ILE A 5 17.60 18.58 4.50
C ILE A 5 16.16 18.76 4.99
N LEU A 6 15.88 19.84 5.73
CA LEU A 6 14.53 20.21 6.20
C LEU A 6 13.56 20.60 5.07
N LYS A 7 14.03 20.78 3.83
CA LYS A 7 13.18 21.03 2.65
C LYS A 7 12.59 19.74 2.07
N GLN A 8 13.06 18.57 2.50
CA GLN A 8 12.51 17.26 2.16
C GLN A 8 11.67 16.75 3.33
N ARG A 9 10.49 16.17 3.06
CA ARG A 9 9.58 15.68 4.12
C ARG A 9 10.06 14.38 4.79
N GLU A 10 10.88 13.60 4.08
CA GLU A 10 11.40 12.30 4.52
C GLU A 10 12.23 12.37 5.83
N PRO A 11 13.25 13.24 5.99
CA PRO A 11 14.02 13.32 7.23
C PRO A 11 13.19 13.81 8.43
N LEU A 12 12.18 14.65 8.21
CA LEU A 12 11.25 15.03 9.29
C LEU A 12 10.41 13.83 9.74
N LEU A 13 9.88 13.04 8.80
CA LEU A 13 9.11 11.84 9.11
C LEU A 13 9.97 10.75 9.77
N ALA A 14 11.22 10.57 9.31
CA ALA A 14 12.18 9.68 9.96
C ALA A 14 12.49 10.12 11.41
N LEU A 15 12.66 11.42 11.63
CA LEU A 15 12.82 11.99 12.98
C LEU A 15 11.57 11.73 13.85
N MET A 16 10.36 11.87 13.29
CA MET A 16 9.11 11.55 14.00
C MET A 16 9.00 10.07 14.37
N VAL A 17 9.41 9.15 13.48
CA VAL A 17 9.49 7.71 13.76
C VAL A 17 10.44 7.42 14.92
N VAL A 18 11.68 7.96 14.86
CA VAL A 18 12.68 7.78 15.93
C VAL A 18 12.20 8.38 17.25
N ALA A 19 11.67 9.60 17.22
CA ALA A 19 11.14 10.26 18.41
C ALA A 19 9.99 9.47 19.04
N LEU A 20 9.07 8.91 18.23
CA LEU A 20 7.98 8.09 18.74
C LEU A 20 8.49 6.80 19.40
N VAL A 21 9.45 6.10 18.79
CA VAL A 21 10.06 4.89 19.38
C VAL A 21 10.72 5.22 20.72
N LEU A 22 11.46 6.33 20.82
CA LEU A 22 12.10 6.76 22.06
C LEU A 22 11.07 7.17 23.13
N LEU A 23 10.03 7.93 22.78
CA LEU A 23 8.97 8.35 23.70
C LEU A 23 8.19 7.16 24.28
N VAL A 24 7.89 6.16 23.46
CA VAL A 24 7.28 4.89 23.93
C VAL A 24 8.28 4.13 24.81
N GLY A 25 9.56 4.10 24.43
CA GLY A 25 10.65 3.50 25.21
C GLY A 25 10.81 4.06 26.62
N LEU A 26 10.60 5.38 26.82
CA LEU A 26 10.61 6.02 28.14
C LEU A 26 9.47 5.53 29.05
N ARG A 27 8.37 5.02 28.48
CA ARG A 27 7.24 4.44 29.24
C ARG A 27 7.32 2.93 29.35
N ALA A 28 7.83 2.25 28.34
CA ALA A 28 7.98 0.81 28.27
C ALA A 28 9.38 0.46 27.70
N PRO A 29 10.43 0.35 28.54
CA PRO A 29 11.80 0.11 28.09
C PRO A 29 11.96 -1.15 27.23
N VAL A 30 11.12 -2.16 27.45
CA VAL A 30 11.04 -3.40 26.64
C VAL A 30 10.81 -3.09 25.15
N PHE A 31 10.07 -2.02 24.82
CA PHE A 31 9.77 -1.62 23.44
C PHE A 31 11.02 -1.34 22.59
N VAL A 32 12.08 -0.84 23.23
CA VAL A 32 13.38 -0.52 22.57
C VAL A 32 14.35 -1.72 22.59
N SER A 33 13.94 -2.87 23.16
CA SER A 33 14.75 -4.08 23.14
C SER A 33 14.96 -4.57 21.70
N ALA A 34 16.11 -5.21 21.44
CA ALA A 34 16.43 -5.74 20.12
C ALA A 34 15.36 -6.74 19.60
N GLY A 35 14.74 -7.50 20.52
CA GLY A 35 13.63 -8.41 20.19
C GLY A 35 12.37 -7.67 19.76
N SER A 36 11.94 -6.65 20.52
CA SER A 36 10.78 -5.83 20.18
C SER A 36 10.98 -5.04 18.89
N LEU A 37 12.17 -4.48 18.65
CA LEU A 37 12.50 -3.79 17.40
C LEU A 37 12.52 -4.75 16.20
N ALA A 38 13.05 -5.97 16.36
CA ALA A 38 12.99 -7.00 15.30
C ALA A 38 11.55 -7.42 14.97
N ASN A 39 10.70 -7.56 15.99
CA ASN A 39 9.28 -7.85 15.81
C ASN A 39 8.56 -6.69 15.12
N LEU A 40 8.80 -5.43 15.53
CA LEU A 40 8.24 -4.22 14.91
C LEU A 40 8.63 -4.08 13.43
N LEU A 41 9.90 -4.32 13.10
CA LEU A 41 10.35 -4.38 11.71
C LEU A 41 9.58 -5.46 10.93
N THR A 42 9.45 -6.66 11.51
CA THR A 42 8.71 -7.78 10.92
C THR A 42 7.23 -7.43 10.72
N ASP A 43 6.57 -6.80 11.69
CA ASP A 43 5.20 -6.24 11.59
C ASP A 43 5.05 -5.29 10.39
N SER A 44 5.98 -4.35 10.27
CA SER A 44 5.88 -3.29 9.26
C SER A 44 5.94 -3.77 7.81
N THR A 45 6.52 -4.94 7.56
CA THR A 45 6.78 -5.47 6.20
C THR A 45 5.55 -5.50 5.30
N LEU A 46 4.41 -6.03 5.77
CA LEU A 46 3.17 -6.16 5.01
C LEU A 46 2.59 -4.77 4.69
N LEU A 47 2.58 -3.86 5.67
CA LEU A 47 2.11 -2.48 5.46
C LEU A 47 3.02 -1.72 4.49
N VAL A 48 4.34 -1.86 4.61
CA VAL A 48 5.32 -1.26 3.69
C VAL A 48 5.09 -1.77 2.27
N MET A 49 5.03 -3.09 2.05
CA MET A 49 4.88 -3.65 0.69
C MET A 49 3.60 -3.14 -0.01
N LEU A 50 2.46 -3.13 0.68
CA LEU A 50 1.21 -2.60 0.12
C LEU A 50 1.23 -1.07 -0.04
N ALA A 51 1.84 -0.33 0.88
CA ALA A 51 1.94 1.13 0.78
C ALA A 51 2.80 1.55 -0.43
N LEU A 52 3.83 0.77 -0.78
CA LEU A 52 4.65 1.10 -1.94
C LEU A 52 3.90 0.94 -3.27
N THR A 53 3.06 -0.09 -3.43
CA THR A 53 2.22 -0.21 -4.64
C THR A 53 1.05 0.75 -4.63
N GLN A 54 0.42 0.96 -3.47
CA GLN A 54 -0.63 1.97 -3.33
C GLN A 54 -0.11 3.39 -3.61
N MET A 55 1.16 3.68 -3.30
CA MET A 55 1.79 4.95 -3.69
C MET A 55 1.83 5.13 -5.21
N LEU A 56 2.16 4.09 -6.00
CA LEU A 56 2.11 4.17 -7.47
C LEU A 56 0.68 4.42 -7.98
N VAL A 57 -0.33 3.77 -7.38
CA VAL A 57 -1.75 4.00 -7.68
C VAL A 57 -2.14 5.46 -7.38
N ILE A 58 -1.84 5.95 -6.17
CA ILE A 58 -2.16 7.32 -5.73
C ILE A 58 -1.44 8.37 -6.57
N VAL A 59 -0.18 8.13 -6.96
CA VAL A 59 0.55 9.01 -7.89
C VAL A 59 -0.22 9.20 -9.21
N THR A 60 -0.97 8.20 -9.69
CA THR A 60 -1.82 8.34 -10.90
C THR A 60 -3.21 8.96 -10.68
N ARG A 61 -3.51 9.48 -9.47
CA ARG A 61 -4.86 9.90 -9.01
C ARG A 61 -5.85 8.75 -8.78
N GLY A 62 -5.36 7.52 -8.71
CA GLY A 62 -6.14 6.36 -8.28
C GLY A 62 -6.20 6.23 -6.76
N ILE A 63 -7.11 5.40 -6.27
CA ILE A 63 -7.02 4.79 -4.94
C ILE A 63 -7.45 3.33 -5.14
N ASP A 64 -6.64 2.38 -4.72
CA ASP A 64 -7.02 0.96 -4.72
C ASP A 64 -7.56 0.57 -3.34
N LEU A 65 -8.88 0.53 -3.21
CA LEU A 65 -9.56 0.06 -1.99
C LEU A 65 -9.68 -1.48 -1.95
N SER A 66 -9.47 -2.15 -3.08
CA SER A 66 -9.53 -3.61 -3.18
C SER A 66 -8.26 -4.31 -2.69
N VAL A 67 -7.17 -3.56 -2.43
CA VAL A 67 -5.84 -4.10 -2.08
C VAL A 67 -5.88 -5.11 -0.94
N ALA A 68 -6.66 -4.85 0.11
CA ALA A 68 -6.76 -5.74 1.27
C ALA A 68 -7.70 -6.94 1.05
N SER A 69 -8.74 -6.79 0.22
CA SER A 69 -9.58 -7.93 -0.19
C SER A 69 -8.88 -8.83 -1.22
N THR A 70 -8.01 -8.27 -2.05
CA THR A 70 -7.13 -9.03 -2.96
C THR A 70 -6.12 -9.84 -2.16
N LEU A 71 -5.54 -9.25 -1.11
CA LEU A 71 -4.72 -9.94 -0.12
C LEU A 71 -5.50 -11.09 0.55
N ALA A 72 -6.72 -10.84 1.03
CA ALA A 72 -7.56 -11.87 1.65
C ALA A 72 -7.89 -13.01 0.69
N LEU A 73 -8.25 -12.70 -0.56
CA LEU A 73 -8.55 -13.68 -1.61
C LEU A 73 -7.34 -14.56 -1.94
N ALA A 74 -6.19 -13.94 -2.21
CA ALA A 74 -4.96 -14.68 -2.50
C ALA A 74 -4.46 -15.50 -1.30
N GLY A 75 -4.60 -14.97 -0.07
CA GLY A 75 -4.26 -15.68 1.16
C GLY A 75 -5.15 -16.91 1.38
N MET A 76 -6.47 -16.78 1.18
CA MET A 76 -7.40 -17.89 1.27
C MET A 76 -7.13 -18.95 0.19
N VAL A 77 -6.92 -18.56 -1.06
CA VAL A 77 -6.52 -19.48 -2.14
C VAL A 77 -5.22 -20.23 -1.78
N ALA A 78 -4.20 -19.53 -1.26
CA ALA A 78 -2.95 -20.14 -0.83
C ALA A 78 -3.15 -21.16 0.32
N ALA A 79 -3.98 -20.80 1.31
CA ALA A 79 -4.30 -21.64 2.45
C ALA A 79 -5.01 -22.93 2.04
N MET A 80 -6.06 -22.80 1.23
CA MET A 80 -6.84 -23.93 0.72
C MET A 80 -6.03 -24.83 -0.19
N LEU A 81 -5.21 -24.25 -1.09
CA LEU A 81 -4.34 -25.02 -1.99
C LEU A 81 -3.31 -25.85 -1.20
N ALA A 82 -2.67 -25.25 -0.20
CA ALA A 82 -1.70 -25.92 0.66
C ALA A 82 -2.34 -26.97 1.59
N SER A 83 -3.56 -26.73 2.07
CA SER A 83 -4.32 -27.67 2.90
C SER A 83 -4.82 -28.88 2.10
N ALA A 84 -5.32 -28.65 0.87
CA ALA A 84 -5.78 -29.73 -0.01
C ALA A 84 -4.61 -30.54 -0.61
N ASN A 85 -3.42 -29.95 -0.73
CA ASN A 85 -2.25 -30.59 -1.34
C ASN A 85 -0.98 -30.42 -0.46
N PRO A 86 -0.86 -31.15 0.67
CA PRO A 86 0.25 -30.93 1.61
C PRO A 86 1.65 -31.19 1.04
N GLY A 87 1.76 -32.00 -0.01
CA GLY A 87 3.00 -32.27 -0.74
C GLY A 87 3.33 -31.27 -1.86
N LEU A 88 2.49 -30.27 -2.11
CA LEU A 88 2.71 -29.30 -3.18
C LEU A 88 3.92 -28.39 -2.83
N PRO A 89 4.91 -28.22 -3.72
CA PRO A 89 6.03 -27.32 -3.48
C PRO A 89 5.58 -25.90 -3.12
N LEU A 90 6.13 -25.34 -2.03
CA LEU A 90 5.75 -24.01 -1.52
C LEU A 90 5.82 -22.90 -2.60
N VAL A 91 6.78 -23.00 -3.52
CA VAL A 91 6.93 -22.07 -4.64
C VAL A 91 5.67 -22.03 -5.51
N LEU A 92 5.00 -23.16 -5.75
CA LEU A 92 3.74 -23.18 -6.51
C LEU A 92 2.58 -22.54 -5.74
N VAL A 93 2.54 -22.69 -4.41
CA VAL A 93 1.55 -22.02 -3.56
C VAL A 93 1.77 -20.49 -3.57
N MET A 94 3.02 -20.04 -3.47
CA MET A 94 3.37 -18.62 -3.59
C MET A 94 3.02 -18.07 -4.98
N LEU A 95 3.34 -18.81 -6.05
CA LEU A 95 3.00 -18.43 -7.42
C LEU A 95 1.48 -18.34 -7.60
N ALA A 96 0.70 -19.30 -7.11
CA ALA A 96 -0.76 -19.24 -7.14
C ALA A 96 -1.29 -17.98 -6.43
N ALA A 97 -0.82 -17.69 -5.21
CA ALA A 97 -1.22 -16.48 -4.48
C ALA A 97 -0.90 -15.19 -5.25
N THR A 98 0.32 -15.07 -5.78
CA THR A 98 0.73 -13.90 -6.59
C THR A 98 -0.05 -13.80 -7.90
N ALA A 99 -0.41 -14.92 -8.54
CA ALA A 99 -1.19 -14.95 -9.77
C ALA A 99 -2.65 -14.55 -9.52
N THR A 100 -3.29 -15.05 -8.46
CA THR A 100 -4.63 -14.61 -8.03
C THR A 100 -4.64 -13.09 -7.80
N GLY A 101 -3.65 -12.59 -7.07
CA GLY A 101 -3.51 -11.16 -6.84
C GLY A 101 -3.28 -10.36 -8.11
N LEU A 102 -2.36 -10.80 -8.99
CA LEU A 102 -2.09 -10.17 -10.28
C LEU A 102 -3.34 -10.11 -11.15
N VAL A 103 -4.08 -11.21 -11.30
CA VAL A 103 -5.33 -11.25 -12.10
C VAL A 103 -6.36 -10.25 -11.56
N ALA A 104 -6.60 -10.23 -10.25
CA ALA A 104 -7.48 -9.23 -9.62
C ALA A 104 -7.04 -7.79 -9.92
N GLY A 105 -5.74 -7.50 -9.74
CA GLY A 105 -5.15 -6.20 -10.08
C GLY A 105 -5.29 -5.82 -11.56
N LEU A 106 -5.09 -6.77 -12.48
CA LEU A 106 -5.22 -6.53 -13.92
C LEU A 106 -6.69 -6.29 -14.33
N LEU A 107 -7.67 -6.94 -13.69
CA LEU A 107 -9.09 -6.67 -13.91
C LEU A 107 -9.45 -5.22 -13.53
N ASN A 108 -9.05 -4.78 -12.34
CA ASN A 108 -9.22 -3.38 -11.92
C ASN A 108 -8.49 -2.42 -12.88
N GLY A 109 -7.25 -2.74 -13.24
CA GLY A 109 -6.44 -1.95 -14.18
C GLY A 109 -7.03 -1.88 -15.58
N TRP A 110 -7.77 -2.90 -16.01
CA TRP A 110 -8.47 -2.93 -17.30
C TRP A 110 -9.72 -2.04 -17.28
N LEU A 111 -10.56 -2.20 -16.25
CA LEU A 111 -11.75 -1.36 -16.03
C LEU A 111 -11.41 0.13 -15.90
N ILE A 112 -10.33 0.46 -15.18
CA ILE A 112 -9.89 1.83 -14.96
C ILE A 112 -9.13 2.38 -16.17
N GLY A 113 -8.22 1.58 -16.75
CA GLY A 113 -7.33 2.02 -17.82
C GLY A 113 -8.01 2.09 -19.19
N TYR A 114 -8.76 1.06 -19.58
CA TYR A 114 -9.35 0.93 -20.91
C TYR A 114 -10.81 1.37 -20.97
N LEU A 115 -11.62 1.05 -19.95
CA LEU A 115 -13.02 1.51 -19.87
C LEU A 115 -13.18 2.89 -19.21
N GLN A 116 -12.07 3.49 -18.77
CA GLN A 116 -12.02 4.84 -18.17
C GLN A 116 -12.94 5.03 -16.95
N LEU A 117 -13.27 3.94 -16.26
CA LEU A 117 -14.15 3.98 -15.09
C LEU A 117 -13.45 4.62 -13.88
N PRO A 118 -14.15 5.40 -13.04
CA PRO A 118 -13.55 6.05 -11.87
C PRO A 118 -12.88 5.05 -10.91
N PRO A 119 -11.59 5.23 -10.57
CA PRO A 119 -10.83 4.29 -9.74
C PRO A 119 -11.48 3.85 -8.42
N ILE A 120 -12.08 4.79 -7.71
CA ILE A 120 -12.71 4.55 -6.40
C ILE A 120 -13.94 3.66 -6.56
N VAL A 121 -14.74 3.85 -7.63
CA VAL A 121 -15.95 3.06 -7.89
C VAL A 121 -15.57 1.62 -8.26
N VAL A 122 -14.59 1.45 -9.16
CA VAL A 122 -14.10 0.12 -9.55
C VAL A 122 -13.55 -0.63 -8.36
N THR A 123 -12.73 0.02 -7.53
CA THR A 123 -12.02 -0.66 -6.42
C THR A 123 -12.89 -0.89 -5.19
N LEU A 124 -13.92 -0.07 -4.95
CA LEU A 124 -15.00 -0.40 -3.98
C LEU A 124 -15.85 -1.58 -4.47
N GLY A 125 -16.21 -1.60 -5.76
CA GLY A 125 -16.98 -2.70 -6.35
C GLY A 125 -16.21 -4.02 -6.29
N SER A 126 -14.95 -4.03 -6.72
CA SER A 126 -14.10 -5.22 -6.65
C SER A 126 -13.72 -5.60 -5.22
N MET A 127 -13.63 -4.65 -4.28
CA MET A 127 -13.48 -4.97 -2.86
C MET A 127 -14.60 -5.89 -2.37
N SER A 128 -15.86 -5.52 -2.64
CA SER A 128 -17.04 -6.32 -2.28
C SER A 128 -17.06 -7.67 -3.02
N VAL A 129 -16.73 -7.70 -4.31
CA VAL A 129 -16.66 -8.95 -5.08
C VAL A 129 -15.60 -9.89 -4.53
N TYR A 130 -14.38 -9.41 -4.25
CA TYR A 130 -13.30 -10.26 -3.74
C TYR A 130 -13.58 -10.74 -2.31
N ARG A 131 -14.22 -9.93 -1.45
CA ARG A 131 -14.73 -10.37 -0.14
C ARG A 131 -15.78 -11.48 -0.29
N GLY A 132 -16.73 -11.33 -1.21
CA GLY A 132 -17.70 -12.38 -1.53
C GLY A 132 -17.03 -13.65 -2.06
N LEU A 133 -16.03 -13.53 -2.93
CA LEU A 133 -15.27 -14.68 -3.43
C LEU A 133 -14.51 -15.41 -2.30
N VAL A 134 -13.91 -14.71 -1.33
CA VAL A 134 -13.28 -15.34 -0.15
C VAL A 134 -14.29 -16.24 0.57
N PHE A 135 -15.52 -15.75 0.81
CA PHE A 135 -16.57 -16.53 1.46
C PHE A 135 -17.00 -17.74 0.61
N VAL A 136 -17.20 -17.54 -0.70
CA VAL A 136 -17.64 -18.60 -1.61
C VAL A 136 -16.59 -19.71 -1.74
N ILE A 137 -15.30 -19.38 -1.90
CA ILE A 137 -14.27 -20.41 -2.02
C ILE A 137 -14.07 -21.17 -0.71
N SER A 138 -14.15 -20.50 0.45
CA SER A 138 -13.97 -21.18 1.75
C SER A 138 -15.23 -21.88 2.27
N GLY A 139 -16.38 -21.71 1.61
CA GLY A 139 -17.68 -22.16 2.12
C GLY A 139 -18.05 -21.51 3.47
N GLY A 140 -17.52 -20.31 3.75
CA GLY A 140 -17.63 -19.66 5.06
C GLY A 140 -16.76 -20.26 6.17
N THR A 141 -15.92 -21.26 5.87
CA THR A 141 -15.02 -21.90 6.85
C THR A 141 -13.66 -21.18 6.95
N TRP A 142 -12.85 -21.60 7.92
CA TRP A 142 -11.47 -21.15 8.11
C TRP A 142 -10.46 -22.31 7.91
N VAL A 143 -9.27 -21.97 7.42
CA VAL A 143 -8.12 -22.87 7.39
C VAL A 143 -7.21 -22.55 8.58
N SER A 144 -6.95 -23.54 9.42
CA SER A 144 -6.17 -23.41 10.65
C SER A 144 -4.75 -23.95 10.52
N ALA A 145 -3.84 -23.53 11.42
CA ALA A 145 -2.42 -23.91 11.43
C ALA A 145 -2.16 -25.42 11.23
N HIS A 146 -2.94 -26.29 11.87
CA HIS A 146 -2.79 -27.75 11.81
C HIS A 146 -3.14 -28.35 10.44
N GLN A 147 -3.84 -27.60 9.58
CA GLN A 147 -4.19 -27.99 8.20
C GLN A 147 -3.16 -27.46 7.19
N MET A 148 -2.22 -26.63 7.61
CA MET A 148 -1.17 -26.04 6.77
C MET A 148 0.13 -26.84 6.93
N PRO A 149 0.86 -27.16 5.84
CA PRO A 149 2.18 -27.79 5.94
C PRO A 149 3.15 -26.94 6.77
N ALA A 150 4.00 -27.59 7.58
CA ALA A 150 4.94 -26.88 8.45
C ALA A 150 5.85 -25.89 7.68
N GLY A 151 6.25 -26.24 6.45
CA GLY A 151 7.02 -25.34 5.58
C GLY A 151 6.27 -24.09 5.12
N PHE A 152 4.94 -24.16 4.98
CA PHE A 152 4.10 -23.01 4.62
C PHE A 152 4.14 -21.94 5.72
N VAL A 153 3.94 -22.34 6.98
CA VAL A 153 3.91 -21.48 8.16
C VAL A 153 5.33 -21.03 8.58
N ALA A 154 6.32 -21.92 8.50
CA ALA A 154 7.68 -21.61 8.93
C ALA A 154 8.39 -20.62 7.99
N PHE A 155 8.10 -20.64 6.69
CA PHE A 155 8.90 -19.89 5.70
C PHE A 155 9.01 -18.38 5.95
N PRO A 156 7.95 -17.61 6.30
CA PRO A 156 8.12 -16.17 6.58
C PRO A 156 8.86 -15.89 7.89
N LEU A 157 8.83 -16.83 8.83
CA LEU A 157 9.39 -16.73 10.18
C LEU A 157 10.86 -17.20 10.25
N GLN A 158 11.29 -18.06 9.31
CA GLN A 158 12.68 -18.49 9.17
C GLN A 158 13.61 -17.27 8.99
N ARG A 159 14.78 -17.33 9.64
CA ARG A 159 15.73 -16.23 9.69
C ARG A 159 16.94 -16.50 8.80
N LEU A 160 17.28 -15.51 7.98
CA LEU A 160 18.48 -15.46 7.15
C LEU A 160 19.31 -14.25 7.60
N PHE A 161 20.58 -14.47 7.96
CA PHE A 161 21.46 -13.46 8.57
C PHE A 161 20.83 -12.71 9.76
N GLY A 162 20.06 -13.43 10.60
CA GLY A 162 19.39 -12.88 11.79
C GLY A 162 18.04 -12.20 11.55
N LEU A 163 17.69 -11.87 10.30
CA LEU A 163 16.40 -11.25 9.93
C LEU A 163 15.42 -12.27 9.33
N PRO A 164 14.11 -12.22 9.65
CA PRO A 164 13.11 -13.09 9.03
C PRO A 164 13.03 -12.92 7.50
N HIS A 165 12.71 -13.98 6.77
CA HIS A 165 12.49 -13.92 5.30
C HIS A 165 11.47 -12.85 4.91
N LEU A 166 10.46 -12.61 5.74
CA LEU A 166 9.48 -11.55 5.57
C LEU A 166 10.12 -10.15 5.39
N VAL A 167 11.20 -9.86 6.12
CA VAL A 167 11.96 -8.59 6.04
C VAL A 167 12.77 -8.53 4.73
N TRP A 168 13.37 -9.64 4.32
CA TRP A 168 14.08 -9.74 3.04
C TRP A 168 13.16 -9.53 1.83
N ILE A 169 11.96 -10.10 1.85
CA ILE A 169 10.95 -9.91 0.79
C ILE A 169 10.46 -8.45 0.74
N ALA A 170 10.24 -7.83 1.90
CA ALA A 170 9.90 -6.41 1.97
C ALA A 170 11.03 -5.52 1.45
N LEU A 171 12.29 -5.80 1.81
CA LEU A 171 13.46 -5.08 1.28
C LEU A 171 13.60 -5.25 -0.25
N ALA A 172 13.41 -6.46 -0.77
CA ALA A 172 13.39 -6.70 -2.21
C ALA A 172 12.27 -5.91 -2.91
N THR A 173 11.10 -5.79 -2.27
CA THR A 173 9.98 -4.97 -2.78
C THR A 173 10.30 -3.48 -2.72
N VAL A 174 10.95 -2.98 -1.65
CA VAL A 174 11.46 -1.60 -1.58
C VAL A 174 12.42 -1.32 -2.73
N LEU A 175 13.42 -2.18 -2.95
CA LEU A 175 14.41 -2.02 -4.03
C LEU A 175 13.76 -2.06 -5.42
N LEU A 176 12.84 -3.00 -5.65
CA LEU A 176 12.06 -3.09 -6.88
C LEU A 176 11.25 -1.81 -7.12
N MET A 177 10.59 -1.28 -6.10
CA MET A 177 9.77 -0.06 -6.23
C MET A 177 10.61 1.20 -6.38
N VAL A 178 11.80 1.29 -5.77
CA VAL A 178 12.80 2.34 -6.08
C VAL A 178 13.21 2.26 -7.55
N PHE A 179 13.54 1.06 -8.04
CA PHE A 179 13.92 0.85 -9.44
C PHE A 179 12.79 1.27 -10.40
N VAL A 180 11.59 0.75 -10.20
CA VAL A 180 10.39 1.04 -11.01
C VAL A 180 10.07 2.53 -10.98
N ALA A 181 9.95 3.15 -9.81
CA ALA A 181 9.51 4.54 -9.69
C ALA A 181 10.53 5.56 -10.22
N ARG A 182 11.83 5.40 -9.91
CA ARG A 182 12.87 6.38 -10.25
C ARG A 182 13.53 6.14 -11.61
N TYR A 183 13.83 4.89 -11.95
CA TYR A 183 14.75 4.58 -13.07
C TYR A 183 14.01 4.15 -14.35
N THR A 184 12.84 3.52 -14.26
CA THR A 184 12.10 3.09 -15.46
C THR A 184 11.30 4.21 -16.14
N ARG A 185 10.99 4.03 -17.44
CA ARG A 185 10.01 4.88 -18.15
C ARG A 185 8.61 4.76 -17.55
N PHE A 186 8.23 3.56 -17.09
CA PHE A 186 6.93 3.30 -16.48
C PHE A 186 6.68 4.23 -15.28
N GLY A 187 7.62 4.30 -14.33
CA GLY A 187 7.51 5.20 -13.17
C GLY A 187 7.34 6.67 -13.57
N ARG A 188 8.21 7.18 -14.46
CA ARG A 188 8.12 8.57 -14.94
C ARG A 188 6.78 8.90 -15.60
N ASP A 189 6.24 7.97 -16.38
CA ASP A 189 4.93 8.13 -17.00
C ASP A 189 3.80 8.22 -15.96
N LEU A 190 3.87 7.46 -14.84
CA LEU A 190 2.88 7.56 -13.76
C LEU A 190 2.87 8.96 -13.11
N TYR A 191 4.06 9.52 -12.84
CA TYR A 191 4.17 10.88 -12.30
C TYR A 191 3.68 11.94 -13.31
N ALA A 192 3.90 11.75 -14.61
CA ALA A 192 3.38 12.65 -15.65
C ALA A 192 1.85 12.60 -15.73
N ILE A 193 1.25 11.40 -15.78
CA ILE A 193 -0.20 11.17 -15.71
C ILE A 193 -0.77 11.85 -14.46
N GLY A 194 -0.13 11.66 -13.31
CA GLY A 194 -0.55 12.24 -12.04
C GLY A 194 -0.55 13.77 -11.98
N ASN A 195 0.44 14.42 -12.59
CA ASN A 195 0.54 15.88 -12.61
C ASN A 195 -0.47 16.51 -13.57
N ALA A 196 -0.58 15.99 -14.80
CA ALA A 196 -1.47 16.55 -15.82
C ALA A 196 -1.97 15.45 -16.79
N PRO A 197 -3.09 14.75 -16.48
CA PRO A 197 -3.58 13.62 -17.28
C PRO A 197 -3.82 13.96 -18.75
N HIS A 198 -4.42 15.12 -19.03
CA HIS A 198 -4.65 15.61 -20.40
C HIS A 198 -3.33 15.84 -21.14
N CYS A 199 -2.35 16.52 -20.52
CA CYS A 199 -1.05 16.79 -21.13
C CYS A 199 -0.26 15.50 -21.37
N ALA A 200 -0.33 14.53 -20.43
CA ALA A 200 0.28 13.21 -20.59
C ALA A 200 -0.26 12.47 -21.83
N ALA A 201 -1.57 12.54 -22.07
CA ALA A 201 -2.19 11.99 -23.28
C ALA A 201 -1.73 12.73 -24.56
N TYR A 202 -1.67 14.08 -24.55
CA TYR A 202 -1.20 14.86 -25.70
C TYR A 202 0.25 14.58 -26.10
N ILE A 203 1.13 14.23 -25.16
CA ILE A 203 2.53 13.82 -25.45
C ILE A 203 2.68 12.32 -25.73
N GLY A 204 1.58 11.59 -25.92
CA GLY A 204 1.59 10.18 -26.35
C GLY A 204 1.88 9.15 -25.26
N ILE A 205 1.75 9.49 -23.97
CA ILE A 205 1.87 8.49 -22.91
C ILE A 205 0.67 7.52 -22.98
N PRO A 206 0.88 6.19 -23.05
CA PRO A 206 -0.21 5.22 -23.18
C PRO A 206 -0.89 4.98 -21.82
N THR A 207 -1.65 5.96 -21.34
CA THR A 207 -2.28 6.02 -20.01
C THR A 207 -3.03 4.73 -19.64
N ALA A 208 -3.85 4.19 -20.55
CA ALA A 208 -4.57 2.93 -20.35
C ALA A 208 -3.64 1.76 -19.97
N LYS A 209 -2.56 1.57 -20.73
CA LYS A 209 -1.55 0.52 -20.50
C LYS A 209 -0.75 0.77 -19.22
N ARG A 210 -0.52 2.04 -18.85
CA ARG A 210 0.16 2.40 -17.60
C ARG A 210 -0.70 2.10 -16.38
N LEU A 211 -1.98 2.46 -16.40
CA LEU A 211 -2.94 2.14 -15.34
C LEU A 211 -3.12 0.62 -15.20
N PHE A 212 -3.30 -0.11 -16.30
CA PHE A 212 -3.41 -1.58 -16.33
C PHE A 212 -2.30 -2.27 -15.53
N TRP A 213 -1.04 -1.95 -15.83
CA TRP A 213 0.11 -2.52 -15.11
C TRP A 213 0.30 -1.94 -13.70
N THR A 214 -0.20 -0.74 -13.40
CA THR A 214 -0.11 -0.16 -12.04
C THR A 214 -1.00 -0.94 -11.07
N TYR A 215 -2.27 -1.19 -11.43
CA TYR A 215 -3.14 -2.03 -10.61
C TYR A 215 -2.72 -3.50 -10.65
N GLY A 216 -2.19 -4.00 -11.78
CA GLY A 216 -1.57 -5.33 -11.86
C GLY A 216 -0.42 -5.52 -10.84
N LEU A 217 0.48 -4.54 -10.72
CA LEU A 217 1.54 -4.55 -9.71
C LEU A 217 1.00 -4.45 -8.28
N SER A 218 -0.03 -3.63 -8.04
CA SER A 218 -0.76 -3.57 -6.76
C SER A 218 -1.29 -4.94 -6.36
N GLY A 219 -2.06 -5.56 -7.26
CA GLY A 219 -2.62 -6.89 -7.06
C GLY A 219 -1.55 -7.97 -6.87
N MET A 220 -0.48 -7.97 -7.65
CA MET A 220 0.61 -8.96 -7.53
C MET A 220 1.28 -8.92 -6.15
N VAL A 221 1.60 -7.72 -5.64
CA VAL A 221 2.19 -7.56 -4.30
C VAL A 221 1.16 -7.85 -3.21
N ALA A 222 -0.11 -7.47 -3.39
CA ALA A 222 -1.20 -7.88 -2.51
C ALA A 222 -1.36 -9.41 -2.44
N GLY A 223 -1.19 -10.10 -3.58
CA GLY A 223 -1.21 -11.56 -3.66
C GLY A 223 -0.08 -12.22 -2.88
N LEU A 224 1.15 -11.70 -3.01
CA LEU A 224 2.30 -12.13 -2.21
C LEU A 224 2.05 -11.89 -0.71
N CYS A 225 1.55 -10.69 -0.37
CA CYS A 225 1.17 -10.36 1.01
C CYS A 225 0.05 -11.25 1.54
N GLY A 226 -0.83 -11.79 0.69
CA GLY A 226 -1.89 -12.71 1.09
C GLY A 226 -1.35 -14.01 1.64
N TYR A 227 -0.43 -14.66 0.90
CA TYR A 227 0.31 -15.82 1.39
C TYR A 227 1.08 -15.48 2.68
N LEU A 228 1.87 -14.39 2.67
CA LEU A 228 2.73 -14.03 3.81
C LEU A 228 1.93 -13.67 5.08
N TRP A 229 0.75 -13.07 4.94
CA TRP A 229 -0.17 -12.78 6.04
C TRP A 229 -0.68 -14.08 6.67
N VAL A 230 -1.27 -14.96 5.86
CA VAL A 230 -1.82 -16.23 6.35
C VAL A 230 -0.74 -17.10 6.98
N ALA A 231 0.42 -17.23 6.33
CA ALA A 231 1.53 -18.01 6.85
C ALA A 231 2.10 -17.45 8.17
N ARG A 232 2.14 -16.11 8.33
CA ARG A 232 2.57 -15.47 9.58
C ARG A 232 1.60 -15.72 10.74
N TYR A 233 0.30 -15.53 10.51
CA TYR A 233 -0.71 -15.67 11.56
C TYR A 233 -1.23 -17.10 11.72
N ALA A 234 -0.79 -18.02 10.86
CA ALA A 234 -1.16 -19.44 10.81
C ALA A 234 -2.68 -19.70 10.77
N VAL A 235 -3.45 -18.79 10.18
CA VAL A 235 -4.90 -18.88 10.04
C VAL A 235 -5.39 -18.11 8.81
N ALA A 236 -6.38 -18.67 8.10
CA ALA A 236 -7.14 -17.98 7.07
C ALA A 236 -8.64 -18.06 7.37
N TYR A 237 -9.33 -16.92 7.41
CA TYR A 237 -10.77 -16.77 7.64
C TYR A 237 -11.33 -15.68 6.70
N THR A 238 -12.63 -15.43 6.68
CA THR A 238 -13.25 -14.54 5.67
C THR A 238 -12.84 -13.06 5.83
N GLU A 239 -12.70 -12.61 7.07
CA GLU A 239 -12.41 -11.21 7.42
C GLU A 239 -10.91 -10.88 7.56
N ILE A 240 -10.01 -11.64 6.90
CA ILE A 240 -8.57 -11.33 6.88
C ILE A 240 -8.34 -9.89 6.41
N ALA A 241 -7.50 -9.14 7.14
CA ALA A 241 -7.08 -7.79 6.78
C ALA A 241 -8.23 -6.81 6.48
N TYR A 242 -9.41 -6.99 7.08
CA TYR A 242 -10.52 -6.04 6.95
C TYR A 242 -10.13 -4.64 7.46
N GLY A 243 -10.41 -3.58 6.69
CA GLY A 243 -10.03 -2.20 7.05
C GLY A 243 -8.54 -1.87 6.82
N PHE A 244 -7.71 -2.85 6.44
CA PHE A 244 -6.27 -2.63 6.27
C PHE A 244 -5.97 -1.71 5.07
N GLU A 245 -6.84 -1.69 4.06
CA GLU A 245 -6.79 -0.77 2.92
C GLU A 245 -6.74 0.71 3.34
N LEU A 246 -7.47 1.10 4.40
CA LEU A 246 -7.43 2.45 4.94
C LEU A 246 -6.10 2.75 5.63
N THR A 247 -5.50 1.76 6.30
CA THR A 247 -4.18 1.87 6.92
C THR A 247 -3.08 2.03 5.86
N VAL A 248 -3.19 1.28 4.75
CA VAL A 248 -2.29 1.38 3.59
C VAL A 248 -2.38 2.77 2.94
N ILE A 249 -3.59 3.31 2.77
CA ILE A 249 -3.79 4.67 2.26
C ILE A 249 -3.22 5.72 3.22
N ALA A 250 -3.48 5.58 4.53
CA ALA A 250 -2.94 6.47 5.56
C ALA A 250 -1.41 6.49 5.53
N ALA A 251 -0.75 5.32 5.44
CA ALA A 251 0.70 5.21 5.34
C ALA A 251 1.26 6.03 4.17
N CYS A 252 0.68 5.92 2.98
CA CYS A 252 1.07 6.72 1.81
C CYS A 252 0.92 8.22 2.05
N VAL A 253 -0.23 8.63 2.61
CA VAL A 253 -0.57 10.04 2.80
C VAL A 253 0.30 10.69 3.89
N ILE A 254 0.59 9.98 4.99
CA ILE A 254 1.58 10.37 6.01
C ILE A 254 2.98 10.49 5.38
N GLY A 255 3.32 9.54 4.52
CA GLY A 255 4.53 9.54 3.70
C GLY A 255 4.64 10.71 2.71
N GLY A 256 3.65 11.58 2.61
CA GLY A 256 3.65 12.76 1.75
C GLY A 256 3.23 12.48 0.31
N VAL A 257 2.63 11.33 0.03
CA VAL A 257 2.03 11.02 -1.28
C VAL A 257 0.73 11.83 -1.42
N SER A 258 0.59 12.59 -2.50
CA SER A 258 -0.57 13.45 -2.72
C SER A 258 -1.70 12.69 -3.40
N ILE A 259 -2.89 12.69 -2.78
CA ILE A 259 -4.13 12.15 -3.37
C ILE A 259 -4.50 12.85 -4.69
N ALA A 260 -4.05 14.09 -4.89
CA ALA A 260 -4.20 14.80 -6.17
C ALA A 260 -3.26 14.30 -7.29
N GLY A 261 -2.45 13.28 -7.03
CA GLY A 261 -1.50 12.67 -7.95
C GLY A 261 -0.22 13.49 -8.15
N GLY A 262 0.70 12.91 -8.93
CA GLY A 262 1.92 13.57 -9.42
C GLY A 262 3.03 13.81 -8.40
N VAL A 263 2.79 13.55 -7.11
CA VAL A 263 3.74 13.76 -6.01
C VAL A 263 3.69 12.57 -5.05
N GLY A 264 4.86 11.99 -4.78
CA GLY A 264 5.07 10.88 -3.85
C GLY A 264 6.51 10.39 -3.91
N SER A 265 6.96 9.62 -2.92
CA SER A 265 8.26 8.95 -2.94
C SER A 265 8.21 7.60 -2.25
N VAL A 266 9.09 6.69 -2.67
CA VAL A 266 9.21 5.33 -2.11
C VAL A 266 9.66 5.37 -0.65
N LEU A 267 10.64 6.22 -0.34
CA LEU A 267 11.11 6.43 1.04
C LEU A 267 10.04 7.07 1.92
N GLY A 268 9.29 8.04 1.41
CA GLY A 268 8.16 8.65 2.11
C GLY A 268 7.08 7.62 2.48
N ALA A 269 6.60 6.85 1.51
CA ALA A 269 5.60 5.81 1.74
C ALA A 269 6.09 4.71 2.70
N MET A 270 7.35 4.29 2.59
CA MET A 270 7.98 3.34 3.53
C MET A 270 8.04 3.89 4.96
N LEU A 271 8.47 5.15 5.13
CA LEU A 271 8.53 5.82 6.45
C LEU A 271 7.13 6.06 7.04
N GLY A 272 6.13 6.34 6.21
CA GLY A 272 4.74 6.48 6.65
C GLY A 272 4.11 5.16 7.09
N ALA A 273 4.44 4.06 6.41
CA ALA A 273 4.09 2.71 6.85
C ALA A 273 4.78 2.37 8.17
N LEU A 274 6.10 2.58 8.29
CA LEU A 274 6.84 2.39 9.54
C LEU A 274 6.25 3.19 10.70
N PHE A 275 5.87 4.46 10.47
CA PHE A 275 5.23 5.30 11.48
C PHE A 275 3.92 4.70 12.02
N LEU A 276 3.04 4.22 11.14
CA LEU A 276 1.80 3.55 11.56
C LEU A 276 2.07 2.19 12.23
N SER A 277 3.07 1.43 11.79
CA SER A 277 3.47 0.17 12.43
C SER A 277 4.04 0.36 13.83
N VAL A 278 4.81 1.43 14.06
CA VAL A 278 5.28 1.83 15.41
C VAL A 278 4.09 2.14 16.32
N ILE A 279 3.09 2.89 15.83
CA ILE A 279 1.86 3.17 16.59
C ILE A 279 1.12 1.87 16.93
N GLY A 280 0.88 1.01 15.94
CA GLY A 280 0.17 -0.26 16.12
C GLY A 280 0.87 -1.21 17.10
N ASN A 281 2.21 -1.20 17.15
CA ASN A 281 2.98 -1.96 18.14
C ASN A 281 3.05 -1.27 19.52
N ALA A 282 3.00 0.06 19.57
CA ALA A 282 3.10 0.82 20.81
C ALA A 282 1.82 0.76 21.66
N LEU A 283 0.63 0.82 21.03
CA LEU A 283 -0.64 0.85 21.77
C LEU A 283 -0.83 -0.38 22.69
N PRO A 284 -0.65 -1.64 22.23
CA PRO A 284 -0.78 -2.82 23.10
C PRO A 284 0.26 -2.84 24.23
N VAL A 285 1.51 -2.42 23.95
CA VAL A 285 2.58 -2.38 24.95
C VAL A 285 2.29 -1.35 26.04
N LEU A 286 1.63 -0.25 25.70
CA LEU A 286 1.14 0.77 26.64
C LEU A 286 -0.20 0.41 27.30
N GLN A 287 -0.71 -0.82 27.12
CA GLN A 287 -2.02 -1.28 27.60
C GLN A 287 -3.21 -0.45 27.08
N VAL A 288 -3.04 0.22 25.93
CA VAL A 288 -4.10 0.95 25.25
C VAL A 288 -4.80 0.02 24.27
N SER A 289 -6.13 0.04 24.28
CA SER A 289 -6.95 -0.80 23.41
C SER A 289 -6.63 -0.58 21.91
N PRO A 290 -6.37 -1.65 21.13
CA PRO A 290 -6.09 -1.55 19.70
C PRO A 290 -7.18 -0.88 18.86
N PHE A 291 -8.43 -0.82 19.34
CA PHE A 291 -9.52 -0.10 18.66
C PHE A 291 -9.21 1.38 18.41
N TRP A 292 -8.35 2.00 19.23
CA TRP A 292 -7.87 3.38 19.01
C TRP A 292 -7.01 3.53 17.75
N GLN A 293 -6.38 2.45 17.25
CA GLN A 293 -5.56 2.49 16.04
C GLN A 293 -6.40 2.88 14.81
N SER A 294 -7.60 2.32 14.66
CA SER A 294 -8.51 2.66 13.55
C SER A 294 -8.98 4.11 13.62
N ALA A 295 -9.35 4.58 14.82
CA ALA A 295 -9.75 5.98 15.04
C ALA A 295 -8.60 6.96 14.73
N LEU A 296 -7.38 6.66 15.18
CA LEU A 296 -6.20 7.48 14.90
C LEU A 296 -5.85 7.47 13.40
N THR A 297 -5.94 6.30 12.75
CA THR A 297 -5.68 6.17 11.30
C THR A 297 -6.65 7.06 10.50
N GLY A 298 -7.94 7.04 10.83
CA GLY A 298 -8.94 7.93 10.23
C GLY A 298 -8.66 9.42 10.52
N ALA A 299 -8.33 9.77 11.75
CA ALA A 299 -7.98 11.15 12.13
C ALA A 299 -6.75 11.67 11.37
N VAL A 300 -5.73 10.84 11.20
CA VAL A 300 -4.50 11.20 10.48
C VAL A 300 -4.77 11.39 8.97
N ILE A 301 -5.61 10.55 8.35
CA ILE A 301 -6.07 10.78 6.96
C ILE A 301 -6.75 12.16 6.86
N LEU A 302 -7.71 12.45 7.75
CA LEU A 302 -8.45 13.73 7.74
C LEU A 302 -7.51 14.93 7.88
N VAL A 303 -6.58 14.91 8.84
CA VAL A 303 -5.60 15.98 9.05
C VAL A 303 -4.74 16.18 7.81
N ALA A 304 -4.21 15.11 7.22
CA ALA A 304 -3.34 15.21 6.06
C ALA A 304 -4.08 15.67 4.79
N VAL A 305 -5.34 15.25 4.58
CA VAL A 305 -6.21 15.76 3.51
C VAL A 305 -6.45 17.27 3.69
N LEU A 306 -6.77 17.73 4.91
CA LEU A 306 -6.98 19.15 5.20
C LEU A 306 -5.71 20.00 4.95
N MET A 307 -4.54 19.48 5.32
CA MET A 307 -3.26 20.15 5.03
C MET A 307 -2.96 20.21 3.52
N ASN A 308 -3.20 19.13 2.78
CA ASN A 308 -2.96 19.07 1.34
C ASN A 308 -3.92 19.98 0.54
N ALA A 309 -5.21 19.98 0.91
CA ALA A 309 -6.24 20.81 0.30
C ALA A 309 -5.95 22.32 0.43
N ARG A 310 -5.40 22.75 1.58
CA ARG A 310 -4.98 24.14 1.79
C ARG A 310 -3.75 24.52 0.94
N GLY A 311 -2.81 23.60 0.75
CA GLY A 311 -1.59 23.84 -0.05
C GLY A 311 -1.85 24.10 -1.54
N ASN A 312 -2.75 23.33 -2.16
CA ASN A 312 -3.02 23.46 -3.59
C ASN A 312 -3.81 24.73 -3.97
N ARG A 313 -4.61 25.27 -3.05
CA ARG A 313 -5.49 26.43 -3.31
C ARG A 313 -4.74 27.71 -3.71
N ASN A 314 -3.43 27.78 -3.41
CA ASN A 314 -2.60 28.96 -3.67
C ASN A 314 -1.89 28.95 -5.05
N ARG A 315 -1.98 27.87 -5.83
CA ARG A 315 -1.27 27.72 -7.12
C ARG A 315 -2.11 28.03 -8.36
N SER A 316 -3.43 28.18 -8.19
CA SER A 316 -4.39 28.43 -9.28
C SER A 316 -4.60 29.92 -9.58
N ARG A 317 -3.54 30.75 -9.54
CA ARG A 317 -3.64 32.12 -10.08
C ARG A 317 -3.60 32.04 -11.60
N GLN A 318 -4.76 32.17 -12.25
CA GLN A 318 -4.85 32.29 -13.71
C GLN A 318 -4.00 33.48 -14.18
N ILE A 319 -2.98 33.20 -14.99
CA ILE A 319 -2.05 34.22 -15.52
C ILE A 319 -2.68 34.98 -16.69
N LEU A 320 -3.67 34.38 -17.37
CA LEU A 320 -4.39 34.95 -18.50
C LEU A 320 -5.83 35.35 -18.13
N PRO A 321 -6.16 36.65 -18.11
CA PRO A 321 -7.54 37.10 -17.99
C PRO A 321 -8.27 36.91 -19.33
N LEU A 322 -8.94 35.76 -19.49
CA LEU A 322 -9.67 35.40 -20.71
C LEU A 322 -10.70 36.46 -21.14
N HIS A 323 -11.26 37.22 -20.20
CA HIS A 323 -12.15 38.36 -20.46
C HIS A 323 -11.57 39.41 -21.45
N LYS A 324 -10.23 39.54 -21.56
CA LYS A 324 -9.61 40.43 -22.56
C LYS A 324 -9.67 39.89 -24.00
N LEU A 325 -9.90 38.59 -24.20
CA LEU A 325 -10.02 37.99 -25.53
C LEU A 325 -11.44 38.11 -26.09
N ASP A 326 -12.46 38.11 -25.23
CA ASP A 326 -13.86 38.30 -25.66
C ASP A 326 -14.07 39.71 -26.24
N ASN A 327 -13.48 40.74 -25.61
CA ASN A 327 -13.51 42.12 -26.11
C ASN A 327 -12.76 42.32 -27.45
N LEU A 328 -11.86 41.40 -27.82
CA LEU A 328 -11.19 41.42 -29.13
C LEU A 328 -11.99 40.68 -30.22
N ARG A 329 -12.95 39.84 -29.82
CA ARG A 329 -13.89 39.15 -30.73
C ARG A 329 -15.16 39.93 -31.01
N SER A 330 -15.48 40.94 -30.21
CA SER A 330 -16.57 41.90 -30.44
C SER A 330 -16.13 43.17 -31.18
N ALA A 331 -14.84 43.29 -31.51
CA ALA A 331 -14.22 44.46 -32.14
C ALA A 331 -13.61 44.14 -33.53
N ALA A 332 -13.96 42.98 -34.09
CA ALA A 332 -13.57 42.48 -35.40
C ALA A 332 -14.80 41.90 -36.11
#